data_AF-A0A3R7V634-F1
#
_entry.id   AF-A0A3R7V634-F1
#
_cell.length_a   1.000
_cell.length_b   1.000
_cell.length_c   1.000
_cell.angle_alpha   90.00
_cell.angle_beta   90.00
_cell.angle_gamma   90.00
#
_symmetry.space_group_name_H-M   'P 1'
#
loop_
_entity.id
_entity.type
_entity.pdbx_description
1 polymer ?
#
loop_
_entity_poly.entity_id
_entity_poly.type
_entity_poly.pdbx_seq_one_letter_code
_entity_poly.pdbx_strand_id
1 'polypeptide(L)'
;MTEGFAMELCGNKASWQIVPDGIESIDLEEVAMKITEAGFEAEVQSRMVWTFTGSADLTLYPSGKLLVKTADKDVAEEIAHLHCSEWTR
;
A
#
# COMPACT_ATOMS: atom_id res chain seq x y z
N MET A 1 7.04 -17.06 10.33
CA MET A 1 7.44 -15.64 10.45
C MET A 1 8.10 -15.31 9.14
N THR A 2 7.37 -14.66 8.23
CA THR A 2 7.86 -14.38 6.88
C THR A 2 7.93 -12.86 6.75
N GLU A 3 9.17 -12.37 6.70
CA GLU A 3 9.67 -11.07 6.25
C GLU A 3 8.68 -9.88 6.22
N GLY A 4 8.81 -9.02 7.24
CA GLY A 4 8.68 -7.56 7.09
C GLY A 4 7.29 -6.93 7.05
N PHE A 5 6.20 -7.70 6.91
CA PHE A 5 4.84 -7.13 6.91
C PHE A 5 3.77 -8.10 7.40
N ALA A 6 2.74 -7.57 8.08
CA ALA A 6 1.61 -8.35 8.60
C ALA A 6 0.40 -8.24 7.67
N MET A 7 0.11 -9.29 6.90
CA MET A 7 -1.11 -9.41 6.09
C MET A 7 -2.25 -9.98 6.92
N GLU A 8 -3.25 -9.15 7.26
CA GLU A 8 -4.47 -9.59 7.92
C GLU A 8 -5.69 -9.44 6.98
N LEU A 9 -6.36 -10.56 6.70
CA LEU A 9 -7.62 -10.59 5.94
C LEU A 9 -8.77 -10.21 6.89
N CYS A 10 -9.24 -8.96 6.81
CA CYS A 10 -10.29 -8.47 7.70
C CYS A 10 -11.69 -8.78 7.15
N GLY A 11 -12.36 -9.83 7.65
CA GLY A 11 -13.82 -10.03 7.80
C GLY A 11 -14.78 -9.95 6.59
N ASN A 12 -14.51 -9.12 5.58
CA ASN A 12 -15.28 -8.96 4.36
C ASN A 12 -14.31 -8.96 3.18
N LYS A 13 -14.23 -10.12 2.52
CA LYS A 13 -13.61 -10.47 1.23
C LYS A 13 -12.84 -9.34 0.52
N ALA A 14 -11.55 -9.56 0.29
CA ALA A 14 -10.68 -8.78 -0.63
C ALA A 14 -10.00 -7.52 -0.07
N SER A 15 -9.49 -7.53 1.16
CA SER A 15 -8.67 -6.41 1.66
C SER A 15 -7.50 -6.90 2.50
N TRP A 16 -6.32 -6.33 2.21
CA TRP A 16 -5.03 -6.69 2.79
C TRP A 16 -4.39 -5.44 3.38
N GLN A 17 -3.90 -5.56 4.61
CA GLN A 17 -3.12 -4.51 5.25
C GLN A 17 -1.64 -4.82 5.11
N ILE A 18 -0.85 -3.82 4.74
CA ILE A 18 0.60 -3.89 4.67
C ILE A 18 1.15 -2.82 5.60
N VAL A 19 2.05 -3.22 6.49
CA VAL A 19 2.73 -2.33 7.42
C VAL A 19 4.23 -2.59 7.24
N PRO A 20 4.98 -1.64 6.65
CA PRO A 20 6.42 -1.81 6.48
C PRO A 20 7.14 -1.78 7.84
N ASP A 21 8.07 -2.70 8.04
CA ASP A 21 8.89 -2.76 9.26
C ASP A 21 9.87 -1.59 9.37
N GLY A 22 10.02 -1.04 10.57
CA GLY A 22 10.98 0.03 10.87
C GLY A 22 10.60 1.41 10.33
N ILE A 23 9.36 1.60 9.86
CA ILE A 23 8.87 2.88 9.34
C ILE A 23 7.79 3.45 10.29
N GLU A 24 8.07 4.62 10.86
CA GLU A 24 7.13 5.34 11.71
C GLU A 24 6.34 6.40 10.94
N SER A 25 6.93 6.97 9.88
CA SER A 25 6.29 7.92 8.99
C SER A 25 6.99 7.97 7.63
N ILE A 26 6.24 8.35 6.59
CA ILE A 26 6.72 8.52 5.21
C ILE A 26 6.36 9.91 4.69
N ASP A 27 7.06 10.34 3.64
CA ASP A 27 6.57 11.43 2.79
C ASP A 27 5.49 10.90 1.84
N LEU A 28 4.24 11.34 2.02
CA LEU A 28 3.12 10.84 1.23
C LEU A 28 3.26 11.16 -0.25
N GLU A 29 3.83 12.30 -0.60
CA GLU A 29 3.95 12.73 -2.00
C GLU A 29 5.01 11.91 -2.73
N GLU A 30 6.17 11.68 -2.10
CA GLU A 30 7.23 10.83 -2.64
C GLU A 30 6.75 9.40 -2.90
N VAL A 31 6.11 8.78 -1.89
CA VAL A 31 5.58 7.42 -2.02
C VAL A 31 4.45 7.38 -3.06
N ALA A 32 3.60 8.40 -3.10
CA ALA A 32 2.52 8.48 -4.09
C ALA A 32 3.04 8.61 -5.53
N MET A 33 4.14 9.33 -5.76
CA MET A 33 4.77 9.41 -7.08
C MET A 33 5.24 8.02 -7.52
N LYS A 34 5.93 7.28 -6.67
CA LYS A 34 6.39 5.91 -6.98
C LYS A 34 5.23 4.95 -7.26
N ILE A 35 4.13 5.07 -6.52
CA ILE A 35 2.89 4.31 -6.77
C ILE A 35 2.29 4.68 -8.14
N THR A 36 2.31 5.97 -8.49
CA THR A 36 1.80 6.44 -9.78
C THR A 36 2.66 5.95 -10.95
N GLU A 37 3.99 5.96 -10.80
CA GLU A 37 4.94 5.42 -11.76
C GLU A 37 4.78 3.90 -11.97
N ALA A 38 4.30 3.18 -10.94
CA ALA A 38 3.94 1.77 -11.03
C ALA A 38 2.61 1.51 -11.78
N GLY A 39 1.94 2.56 -12.27
CA GLY A 39 0.74 2.46 -13.11
C GLY A 39 -0.58 2.60 -12.36
N PHE A 40 -0.56 3.09 -11.12
CA PHE A 40 -1.78 3.43 -10.37
C PHE A 40 -2.15 4.90 -10.56
N GLU A 41 -3.45 5.21 -10.52
CA GLU A 41 -3.97 6.57 -10.67
C GLU A 41 -4.41 7.11 -9.31
N ALA A 42 -3.88 8.26 -8.90
CA ALA A 42 -4.25 8.88 -7.63
C ALA A 42 -5.64 9.55 -7.70
N GLU A 43 -6.57 9.15 -6.84
CA GLU A 43 -7.94 9.69 -6.79
C GLU A 43 -8.11 10.74 -5.68
N VAL A 44 -7.82 10.37 -4.44
CA VAL A 44 -7.87 11.28 -3.28
C VAL A 44 -6.45 11.61 -2.87
N GLN A 45 -6.16 12.91 -2.75
CA GLN A 45 -4.86 13.41 -2.35
C GLN A 45 -5.06 14.35 -1.16
N SER A 46 -4.59 13.95 0.01
CA SER A 46 -4.74 14.72 1.25
C SER A 46 -3.61 14.41 2.22
N ARG A 47 -3.37 15.32 3.17
CA ARG A 47 -2.31 15.14 4.18
C ARG A 47 -2.52 13.92 5.10
N MET A 48 -3.75 13.39 5.16
CA MET A 48 -4.11 12.29 6.03
C MET A 48 -4.16 10.94 5.31
N VAL A 49 -4.37 10.96 3.99
CA VAL A 49 -4.61 9.76 3.20
C VAL A 49 -4.47 10.06 1.71
N TRP A 50 -3.90 9.12 0.98
CA TRP A 50 -3.95 9.08 -0.48
C TRP A 50 -4.63 7.79 -0.94
N THR A 51 -5.50 7.87 -1.94
CA THR A 51 -6.12 6.68 -2.54
C THR A 51 -5.74 6.57 -4.00
N PHE A 52 -5.63 5.33 -4.47
CA PHE A 52 -5.28 5.05 -5.86
C PHE A 52 -6.14 3.93 -6.42
N THR A 53 -6.34 3.95 -7.74
CA THR A 53 -7.02 2.90 -8.51
C THR A 53 -6.08 2.35 -9.57
N GLY A 54 -6.29 1.09 -9.97
CA GLY A 54 -5.43 0.38 -10.91
C GLY A 54 -5.69 -1.13 -10.85
N SER A 55 -4.62 -1.93 -10.78
CA SER A 55 -4.72 -3.39 -10.57
C SER A 55 -5.35 -3.79 -9.23
N ALA A 56 -5.40 -2.86 -8.27
CA ALA A 56 -6.10 -2.96 -6.99
C ALA A 56 -6.43 -1.54 -6.48
N ASP A 57 -7.40 -1.39 -5.58
CA ASP A 57 -7.61 -0.12 -4.90
C ASP A 57 -6.63 0.02 -3.74
N LEU A 58 -5.90 1.13 -3.69
CA LEU A 58 -4.90 1.39 -2.67
C LEU A 58 -5.33 2.52 -1.74
N THR A 59 -4.94 2.44 -0.48
CA THR A 59 -5.07 3.54 0.49
C THR A 59 -3.80 3.66 1.31
N LEU A 60 -3.06 4.74 1.08
CA LEU A 60 -1.79 5.04 1.72
C LEU A 60 -1.99 6.03 2.88
N TYR A 61 -1.37 5.72 4.02
CA TYR A 61 -1.39 6.54 5.23
C TYR A 61 0.01 7.12 5.52
N PRO A 62 0.09 8.28 6.20
CA PRO A 62 1.38 8.93 6.52
C PRO A 62 2.27 8.12 7.46
N SER A 63 1.74 7.08 8.11
CA SER A 63 2.50 6.11 8.90
C SER A 63 3.21 5.05 8.06
N GLY A 64 3.08 5.08 6.74
CA GLY A 64 3.59 4.04 5.84
C GLY A 64 2.66 2.83 5.71
N LYS A 65 1.56 2.76 6.47
CA LYS A 65 0.54 1.72 6.29
C LYS A 65 -0.11 1.86 4.92
N LEU A 66 -0.26 0.74 4.22
CA LEU A 66 -0.98 0.64 2.95
C LEU A 66 -2.12 -0.37 3.08
N LEU A 67 -3.32 0.01 2.64
CA LEU A 67 -4.45 -0.89 2.47
C LEU A 67 -4.59 -1.22 0.99
N VAL A 68 -4.68 -2.50 0.66
CA VAL A 68 -4.86 -3.00 -0.71
C VAL A 68 -6.18 -3.74 -0.78
N LYS A 69 -7.12 -3.27 -1.59
CA LYS A 69 -8.38 -3.96 -1.83
C LYS A 69 -8.28 -4.73 -3.14
N THR A 70 -8.14 -6.04 -3.01
CA THR A 70 -8.14 -6.99 -4.13
C THR A 70 -8.49 -8.39 -3.62
N ALA A 71 -9.25 -9.13 -4.42
CA ALA A 71 -9.56 -10.54 -4.14
C ALA A 71 -8.40 -11.46 -4.50
N ASP A 72 -7.48 -10.96 -5.32
CA ASP A 72 -6.34 -11.71 -5.82
C ASP A 72 -5.16 -11.58 -4.86
N LYS A 73 -4.77 -12.72 -4.26
CA LYS A 73 -3.69 -12.76 -3.27
C LYS A 73 -2.34 -12.43 -3.92
N ASP A 74 -2.12 -12.87 -5.16
CA ASP A 74 -0.86 -12.68 -5.87
C ASP A 74 -0.60 -11.20 -6.12
N VAL A 75 -1.65 -10.48 -6.56
CA VAL A 75 -1.63 -9.01 -6.70
C VAL A 75 -1.34 -8.33 -5.36
N ALA A 76 -1.96 -8.78 -4.27
CA ALA A 76 -1.71 -8.20 -2.95
C ALA A 76 -0.28 -8.42 -2.46
N GLU A 77 0.30 -9.60 -2.73
CA GLU A 77 1.69 -9.93 -2.37
C GLU A 77 2.70 -9.14 -3.19
N GLU A 78 2.48 -8.97 -4.50
CA GLU A 78 3.33 -8.15 -5.37
C GLU A 78 3.33 -6.69 -4.91
N ILE A 79 2.16 -6.12 -4.63
CA ILE A 79 2.02 -4.76 -4.11
C ILE A 79 2.70 -4.61 -2.75
N ALA A 80 2.58 -5.61 -1.86
CA ALA A 80 3.27 -5.60 -0.57
C ALA A 80 4.79 -5.58 -0.71
N HIS A 81 5.32 -6.37 -1.66
CA HIS A 81 6.74 -6.40 -1.94
C HIS A 81 7.24 -5.05 -2.48
N LEU A 82 6.56 -4.47 -3.46
CA LEU A 82 6.88 -3.15 -4.01
C LEU A 82 6.83 -2.06 -2.94
N HIS A 83 5.79 -2.08 -2.10
CA HIS A 83 5.62 -1.08 -1.05
C HIS A 83 6.73 -1.11 0.00
N CYS A 84 7.13 -2.31 0.45
CA CYS A 84 8.13 -2.48 1.50
C CYS A 84 9.59 -2.36 1.00
N SER A 85 9.84 -2.67 -0.27
CA SER A 85 11.19 -2.65 -0.85
C SER A 85 11.51 -1.36 -1.58
N GLU A 86 10.54 -0.77 -2.31
CA GLU A 86 10.81 0.34 -3.24
C GLU A 86 10.08 1.62 -2.82
N TRP A 87 8.77 1.54 -2.56
CA TRP A 87 7.97 2.76 -2.41
C TRP A 87 8.30 3.51 -1.13
N THR A 88 8.47 2.80 -0.01
CA THR A 88 8.72 3.40 1.31
C THR A 88 10.21 3.52 1.69
N ARG A 89 11.13 3.29 0.75
CA ARG A 89 12.59 3.38 0.93
C ARG A 89 13.22 4.64 0.36
#